data_AF-A0A4W5LLU8-F1
#
_entry.id   AF-A0A4W5LLU8-F1
#
_cell.length_a   1.000
_cell.length_b   1.000
_cell.length_c   1.000
_cell.angle_alpha   90.00
_cell.angle_beta   90.00
_cell.angle_gamma   90.00
#
_symmetry.space_group_name_H-M   'P 1'
#
loop_
_entity.id
_entity.type
_entity.pdbx_description
1 polymer ?
#
loop_
_entity_poly.entity_id
_entity_poly.type
_entity_poly.pdbx_seq_one_letter_code
_entity_poly.pdbx_strand_id
1 'polypeptide(L)'
;MLDGDVTDVVEAKSLGIRPDYIDIYSASWGPDDDGKTVDGPGPLAKQAFEMGIKKGRKGLGSIFVWASGNGGRQGDHCSCDGYTNSIYTISISSTTENGNKPWYLEVCSSTLATTYSSGEFYDRKIVTTDLRQRCTDGHTGTSVSAPMVAGVIALALEAKSVPLSLSLPYPSIPLFWFLSTVHLLDHFLFSTPFLFIPLPLSVLAHSVFCPSVWILFSLFPFSLSFSLLYPFLSLFLL
;
A
#
# COMPACT_ATOMS: atom_id res chain seq x y z
N MET A 1 -17.54 -4.64 9.70
CA MET A 1 -16.13 -4.96 9.38
C MET A 1 -15.20 -4.69 10.55
N LEU A 2 -15.28 -3.52 11.22
CA LEU A 2 -14.44 -3.22 12.40
C LEU A 2 -15.12 -3.49 13.76
N ASP A 3 -16.40 -3.88 13.74
CA ASP A 3 -17.20 -4.22 14.92
C ASP A 3 -18.32 -5.19 14.51
N GLY A 4 -18.74 -6.04 15.44
CA GLY A 4 -19.75 -7.09 15.27
C GLY A 4 -19.30 -8.32 14.47
N ASP A 5 -20.23 -9.27 14.28
CA ASP A 5 -19.98 -10.51 13.54
C ASP A 5 -19.60 -10.22 12.08
N VAL A 6 -18.42 -10.68 11.69
CA VAL A 6 -17.93 -10.61 10.31
C VAL A 6 -18.42 -11.84 9.56
N THR A 7 -19.27 -11.63 8.57
CA THR A 7 -19.81 -12.68 7.69
C THR A 7 -19.41 -12.40 6.25
N ASP A 8 -19.43 -13.41 5.39
CA ASP A 8 -19.15 -13.29 3.94
C ASP A 8 -19.96 -12.17 3.27
N VAL A 9 -21.21 -11.95 3.69
CA VAL A 9 -22.05 -10.85 3.17
C VAL A 9 -21.50 -9.48 3.58
N VAL A 10 -20.98 -9.33 4.81
CA VAL A 10 -20.40 -8.09 5.31
C VAL A 10 -19.10 -7.78 4.58
N GLU A 11 -18.26 -8.79 4.37
CA GLU A 11 -17.02 -8.68 3.59
C GLU A 11 -17.31 -8.28 2.15
N ALA A 12 -18.21 -9.00 1.47
CA ALA A 12 -18.58 -8.72 0.08
C ALA A 12 -19.14 -7.30 -0.11
N LYS A 13 -20.01 -6.85 0.80
CA LYS A 13 -20.52 -5.47 0.77
C LYS A 13 -19.43 -4.44 1.01
N SER A 14 -18.48 -4.73 1.89
CA SER A 14 -17.36 -3.83 2.19
C SER A 14 -16.40 -3.71 1.01
N LEU A 15 -16.11 -4.83 0.35
CA LEU A 15 -15.25 -4.89 -0.84
C LEU A 15 -15.90 -4.26 -2.08
N GLY A 16 -17.23 -4.35 -2.19
CA GLY A 16 -18.00 -3.85 -3.33
C GLY A 16 -18.64 -2.46 -3.12
N ILE A 17 -18.26 -1.70 -2.08
CA ILE A 17 -18.92 -0.43 -1.78
C ILE A 17 -18.49 0.68 -2.74
N ARG A 18 -19.42 1.22 -3.53
CA ARG A 18 -19.21 2.35 -4.44
C ARG A 18 -17.95 2.22 -5.34
N PRO A 19 -17.84 1.15 -6.15
CA PRO A 19 -16.65 0.88 -6.95
C PRO A 19 -16.41 1.90 -8.08
N ASP A 20 -17.39 2.74 -8.41
CA ASP A 20 -17.23 3.84 -9.37
C ASP A 20 -16.75 5.15 -8.73
N TYR A 21 -16.68 5.20 -7.40
CA TYR A 21 -16.24 6.36 -6.62
C TYR A 21 -14.94 6.07 -5.85
N ILE A 22 -14.79 4.85 -5.32
CA ILE A 22 -13.60 4.44 -4.56
C ILE A 22 -12.60 3.80 -5.51
N ASP A 23 -11.41 4.38 -5.58
CA ASP A 23 -10.31 3.83 -6.37
C ASP A 23 -9.55 2.70 -5.64
N ILE A 24 -9.22 2.94 -4.38
CA ILE A 24 -8.32 2.09 -3.59
C ILE A 24 -9.03 1.67 -2.30
N TYR A 25 -9.00 0.37 -2.04
CA TYR A 25 -9.44 -0.25 -0.81
C TYR A 25 -8.19 -0.72 -0.06
N SER A 26 -8.04 -0.32 1.20
CA SER A 26 -6.95 -0.76 2.06
C SER A 26 -7.53 -1.58 3.21
N ALA A 27 -7.00 -2.78 3.40
CA ALA A 27 -7.48 -3.71 4.42
C ALA A 27 -6.32 -4.50 5.03
N SER A 28 -6.56 -5.03 6.23
CA SER A 28 -5.59 -5.80 7.00
C SER A 28 -6.28 -6.83 7.89
N TRP A 29 -7.40 -7.37 7.42
CA TRP A 29 -8.16 -8.41 8.09
C TRP A 29 -8.07 -9.69 7.27
N GLY A 30 -8.28 -10.82 7.92
CA GLY A 30 -8.12 -12.14 7.35
C GLY A 30 -8.43 -13.21 8.40
N PRO A 31 -8.01 -14.46 8.17
CA PRO A 31 -8.06 -15.52 9.18
C PRO A 31 -7.20 -15.17 10.41
N ASP A 32 -7.30 -15.99 11.46
CA ASP A 32 -6.46 -15.81 12.64
C ASP A 32 -4.98 -16.07 12.32
N ASP A 33 -4.12 -15.11 12.64
CA ASP A 33 -2.66 -15.15 12.49
C ASP A 33 -1.98 -16.09 13.53
N ASP A 34 -2.46 -17.32 13.64
CA ASP A 34 -2.11 -18.28 14.71
C ASP A 34 -1.15 -19.39 14.27
N GLY A 35 -0.73 -19.38 13.00
CA GLY A 35 0.15 -20.39 12.39
C GLY A 35 -0.51 -21.75 12.18
N LYS A 36 -1.84 -21.84 12.27
CA LYS A 36 -2.60 -23.10 12.17
C LYS A 36 -3.84 -22.98 11.29
N THR A 37 -4.33 -21.76 11.08
CA THR A 37 -5.54 -21.49 10.32
C THR A 37 -5.25 -21.44 8.83
N VAL A 38 -6.12 -22.05 8.03
CA VAL A 38 -6.11 -21.94 6.57
C VAL A 38 -7.52 -21.59 6.14
N ASP A 39 -7.72 -20.34 5.74
CA ASP A 39 -9.04 -19.84 5.35
C ASP A 39 -8.90 -18.66 4.39
N GLY A 40 -10.01 -18.13 3.89
CA GLY A 40 -10.01 -17.00 2.97
C GLY A 40 -11.41 -16.55 2.59
N PRO A 41 -11.55 -15.76 1.52
CA PRO A 41 -12.83 -15.17 1.17
C PRO A 41 -13.89 -16.23 0.85
N GLY A 42 -15.07 -16.03 1.44
CA GLY A 42 -16.28 -16.78 1.10
C GLY A 42 -16.73 -16.51 -0.34
N PRO A 43 -17.77 -17.23 -0.82
CA PRO A 43 -18.24 -17.10 -2.20
C PRO A 43 -18.62 -15.68 -2.59
N LEU A 44 -19.27 -14.91 -1.70
CA LEU A 44 -19.69 -13.54 -1.99
C LEU A 44 -18.50 -12.58 -2.00
N ALA A 45 -17.58 -12.72 -1.04
CA ALA A 45 -16.35 -11.91 -0.99
C ALA A 45 -15.47 -12.16 -2.22
N LYS A 46 -15.31 -13.42 -2.66
CA LYS A 46 -14.63 -13.76 -3.93
C LYS A 46 -15.29 -13.09 -5.13
N GLN A 47 -16.61 -13.16 -5.20
CA GLN A 47 -17.36 -12.51 -6.28
C GLN A 47 -17.21 -10.98 -6.25
N ALA A 48 -17.15 -10.38 -5.05
CA ALA A 48 -16.92 -8.95 -4.87
C ALA A 48 -15.53 -8.53 -5.38
N PHE A 49 -14.48 -9.29 -5.08
CA PHE A 49 -13.15 -9.07 -5.66
C PHE A 49 -13.18 -9.12 -7.19
N GLU A 50 -13.74 -10.18 -7.77
CA GLU A 50 -13.83 -10.32 -9.22
C GLU A 50 -14.60 -9.16 -9.88
N MET A 51 -15.72 -8.76 -9.30
CA MET A 51 -16.50 -7.63 -9.80
C MET A 51 -15.74 -6.31 -9.64
N GLY A 52 -15.04 -6.13 -8.52
CA GLY A 52 -14.19 -4.97 -8.26
C GLY A 52 -13.11 -4.81 -9.34
N ILE A 53 -12.41 -5.89 -9.69
CA ILE A 53 -11.38 -5.90 -10.74
C ILE A 53 -11.98 -5.71 -12.13
N LYS A 54 -13.12 -6.34 -12.44
CA LYS A 54 -13.72 -6.28 -13.79
C LYS A 54 -14.45 -4.97 -14.08
N LYS A 55 -15.07 -4.37 -13.07
CA LYS A 55 -16.03 -3.25 -13.26
C LYS A 55 -15.67 -1.98 -12.51
N GLY A 56 -14.91 -2.08 -11.42
CA GLY A 56 -14.57 -0.90 -10.62
C GLY A 56 -13.74 0.12 -11.38
N ARG A 57 -13.75 1.35 -10.88
CA ARG A 57 -13.07 2.50 -11.49
C ARG A 57 -13.44 2.66 -12.97
N LYS A 58 -14.73 2.55 -13.30
CA LYS A 58 -15.25 2.63 -14.67
C LYS A 58 -14.60 1.61 -15.62
N GLY A 59 -14.31 0.41 -15.12
CA GLY A 59 -13.67 -0.68 -15.87
C GLY A 59 -12.13 -0.69 -15.82
N LEU A 60 -11.48 0.23 -15.10
CA LEU A 60 -10.03 0.19 -14.88
C LEU A 60 -9.60 -0.83 -13.82
N GLY A 61 -10.55 -1.32 -13.03
CA GLY A 61 -10.37 -2.27 -11.95
C GLY A 61 -10.03 -1.61 -10.63
N SER A 62 -10.82 -1.92 -9.60
CA SER A 62 -10.59 -1.52 -8.21
C SER A 62 -9.22 -2.00 -7.74
N ILE A 63 -8.56 -1.23 -6.88
CA ILE A 63 -7.26 -1.60 -6.33
C ILE A 63 -7.45 -2.04 -4.88
N PHE A 64 -7.14 -3.31 -4.58
CA PHE A 64 -7.22 -3.85 -3.22
C PHE A 64 -5.81 -3.99 -2.66
N VAL A 65 -5.47 -3.22 -1.64
CA VAL A 65 -4.18 -3.29 -0.93
C VAL A 65 -4.40 -4.01 0.40
N TRP A 66 -3.61 -5.06 0.64
CA TRP A 66 -3.79 -5.94 1.78
C TRP A 66 -2.52 -6.05 2.61
N ALA A 67 -2.65 -6.07 3.93
CA ALA A 67 -1.54 -6.40 4.81
C ALA A 67 -1.23 -7.91 4.73
N SER A 68 0.05 -8.27 4.82
CA SER A 68 0.47 -9.67 4.69
C SER A 68 0.27 -10.53 5.95
N GLY A 69 -0.26 -10.00 7.05
CA GLY A 69 -0.45 -10.74 8.32
C GLY A 69 0.60 -10.44 9.39
N ASN A 70 0.32 -10.79 10.64
CA ASN A 70 1.13 -10.52 11.84
C ASN A 70 1.52 -11.78 12.64
N GLY A 71 1.34 -12.97 12.07
CA GLY A 71 1.54 -14.28 12.69
C GLY A 71 2.99 -14.79 12.69
N GLY A 72 3.97 -13.95 12.37
CA GLY A 72 5.38 -14.36 12.25
C GLY A 72 5.96 -15.02 13.51
N ARG A 73 5.49 -14.64 14.70
CA ARG A 73 5.89 -15.27 15.98
C ARG A 73 5.28 -16.64 16.20
N GLN A 74 4.12 -16.87 15.62
CA GLN A 74 3.34 -18.10 15.70
C GLN A 74 3.83 -19.13 14.67
N GLY A 75 4.74 -18.73 13.77
CA GLY A 75 5.21 -19.56 12.67
C GLY A 75 4.25 -19.54 11.48
N ASP A 76 3.42 -18.50 11.38
CA ASP A 76 2.44 -18.38 10.31
C ASP A 76 3.07 -18.05 8.96
N HIS A 77 2.32 -18.36 7.91
CA HIS A 77 2.75 -18.23 6.53
C HIS A 77 1.58 -17.73 5.68
N CYS A 78 1.68 -16.48 5.21
CA CYS A 78 0.57 -15.77 4.58
C CYS A 78 -0.02 -16.41 3.30
N SER A 79 0.61 -17.43 2.72
CA SER A 79 -0.06 -18.27 1.71
C SER A 79 -1.27 -19.06 2.24
N CYS A 80 -1.41 -19.20 3.55
CA CYS A 80 -2.55 -19.81 4.24
C CYS A 80 -3.72 -18.84 4.42
N ASP A 81 -3.51 -17.54 4.22
CA ASP A 81 -4.55 -16.53 4.15
C ASP A 81 -4.97 -16.30 2.68
N GLY A 82 -6.19 -16.70 2.34
CA GLY A 82 -6.75 -16.57 0.99
C GLY A 82 -7.04 -15.12 0.56
N TYR A 83 -7.04 -14.14 1.47
CA TYR A 83 -7.13 -12.73 1.13
C TYR A 83 -5.80 -12.22 0.59
N THR A 84 -4.73 -12.33 1.38
CA THR A 84 -3.37 -11.89 0.99
C THR A 84 -2.77 -12.76 -0.13
N ASN A 85 -3.17 -14.04 -0.25
CA ASN A 85 -2.74 -14.94 -1.33
C ASN A 85 -3.57 -14.78 -2.62
N SER A 86 -4.56 -13.87 -2.65
CA SER A 86 -5.39 -13.61 -3.82
C SER A 86 -4.66 -12.79 -4.87
N ILE A 87 -4.74 -13.21 -6.13
CA ILE A 87 -4.25 -12.46 -7.30
C ILE A 87 -4.93 -11.09 -7.49
N TYR A 88 -6.05 -10.86 -6.82
CA TYR A 88 -6.79 -9.59 -6.88
C TYR A 88 -6.30 -8.58 -5.86
N THR A 89 -5.41 -8.98 -4.95
CA THR A 89 -4.89 -8.12 -3.90
C THR A 89 -3.42 -7.80 -4.12
N ILE A 90 -3.04 -6.59 -3.74
CA ILE A 90 -1.67 -6.16 -3.62
C ILE A 90 -1.26 -6.42 -2.18
N SER A 91 -0.64 -7.58 -1.93
CA SER A 91 -0.18 -7.99 -0.60
C SER A 91 1.12 -7.27 -0.21
N ILE A 92 1.08 -6.60 0.94
CA ILE A 92 2.14 -5.71 1.43
C ILE A 92 2.64 -6.19 2.78
N SER A 93 3.95 -6.35 2.86
CA SER A 93 4.65 -6.70 4.09
C SER A 93 5.36 -5.49 4.73
N SER A 94 6.10 -5.74 5.81
CA SER A 94 6.74 -4.70 6.62
C SER A 94 8.25 -4.85 6.71
N THR A 95 8.94 -3.72 6.80
CA THR A 95 10.34 -3.66 7.21
C THR A 95 10.49 -2.71 8.39
N THR A 96 11.44 -2.99 9.27
CA THR A 96 11.79 -2.10 10.39
C THR A 96 12.51 -0.85 9.88
N GLU A 97 12.67 0.18 10.73
CA GLU A 97 13.43 1.37 10.35
C GLU A 97 14.90 1.07 9.96
N ASN A 98 15.43 -0.04 10.45
CA ASN A 98 16.78 -0.52 10.19
C ASN A 98 16.86 -1.45 8.97
N GLY A 99 15.77 -1.62 8.21
CA GLY A 99 15.72 -2.49 7.03
C GLY A 99 15.63 -3.99 7.35
N ASN A 100 15.43 -4.35 8.61
CA ASN A 100 15.33 -5.74 9.05
C ASN A 100 13.89 -6.28 8.97
N LYS A 101 13.77 -7.60 8.89
CA LYS A 101 12.49 -8.33 9.00
C LYS A 101 11.90 -8.17 10.42
N PRO A 102 10.71 -7.58 10.61
CA PRO A 102 10.09 -7.47 11.93
C PRO A 102 9.62 -8.84 12.45
N TRP A 103 9.48 -8.95 13.77
CA TRP A 103 9.14 -10.21 14.46
C TRP A 103 7.74 -10.76 14.15
N TYR A 104 6.81 -9.90 13.75
CA TYR A 104 5.43 -10.28 13.39
C TYR A 104 5.28 -10.64 11.90
N LEU A 105 6.31 -10.43 11.07
CA LEU A 105 6.19 -10.62 9.63
C LEU A 105 5.95 -12.09 9.26
N GLU A 106 4.92 -12.33 8.48
CA GLU A 106 4.68 -13.59 7.77
C GLU A 106 5.36 -13.57 6.41
N VAL A 107 6.07 -14.66 6.10
CA VAL A 107 6.78 -14.81 4.82
C VAL A 107 5.87 -15.57 3.87
N CYS A 108 5.70 -15.09 2.64
CA CYS A 108 5.04 -15.86 1.57
C CYS A 108 5.40 -15.33 0.19
N SER A 109 5.20 -16.19 -0.82
CA SER A 109 5.43 -15.86 -2.23
C SER A 109 4.41 -14.89 -2.83
N SER A 110 3.26 -14.69 -2.17
CA SER A 110 2.22 -13.77 -2.62
C SER A 110 2.48 -12.31 -2.24
N THR A 111 3.42 -12.04 -1.32
CA THR A 111 3.81 -10.67 -0.97
C THR A 111 4.46 -9.99 -2.18
N LEU A 112 3.98 -8.80 -2.55
CA LEU A 112 4.43 -8.07 -3.74
C LEU A 112 5.41 -6.93 -3.42
N ALA A 113 5.25 -6.28 -2.27
CA ALA A 113 6.13 -5.19 -1.86
C ALA A 113 6.17 -5.06 -0.33
N THR A 114 7.06 -4.20 0.15
CA THR A 114 7.28 -3.95 1.57
C THR A 114 7.35 -2.45 1.81
N THR A 115 6.83 -1.99 2.95
CA THR A 115 7.06 -0.61 3.43
C THR A 115 7.47 -0.62 4.89
N TYR A 116 7.95 0.53 5.38
CA TYR A 116 8.32 0.65 6.78
C TYR A 116 7.15 0.34 7.71
N SER A 117 7.44 -0.10 8.93
CA SER A 117 6.47 -0.19 10.02
C SER A 117 7.28 -0.25 11.32
N SER A 118 6.64 -0.66 12.42
CA SER A 118 7.30 -0.93 13.69
C SER A 118 8.28 -2.10 13.63
N GLY A 119 9.24 -2.13 14.54
CA GLY A 119 10.17 -3.25 14.69
C GLY A 119 10.39 -3.68 16.12
N GLU A 120 11.65 -3.74 16.51
CA GLU A 120 12.09 -4.03 17.87
C GLU A 120 11.71 -2.90 18.83
N PHE A 121 11.93 -3.11 20.14
CA PHE A 121 11.51 -2.16 21.18
C PHE A 121 12.10 -0.74 20.99
N TYR A 122 13.32 -0.65 20.48
CA TYR A 122 14.01 0.62 20.25
C TYR A 122 13.71 1.24 18.89
N ASP A 123 13.05 0.51 18.00
CA ASP A 123 12.71 1.01 16.68
C ASP A 123 11.53 2.00 16.79
N ARG A 124 11.63 3.09 16.04
CA ARG A 124 10.54 4.03 15.80
C ARG A 124 9.35 3.29 15.19
N LYS A 125 8.17 3.74 15.59
CA LYS A 125 6.88 3.24 15.13
C LYS A 125 6.22 4.31 14.28
N ILE A 126 5.06 3.97 13.72
CA ILE A 126 4.37 4.88 12.81
C ILE A 126 3.54 5.89 13.60
N VAL A 127 3.69 7.16 13.22
CA VAL A 127 2.92 8.27 13.76
C VAL A 127 1.71 8.52 12.86
N THR A 128 0.52 8.52 13.43
CA THR A 128 -0.72 8.77 12.68
C THR A 128 -1.83 9.30 13.59
N THR A 129 -2.97 9.65 12.99
CA THR A 129 -4.19 10.01 13.73
C THR A 129 -4.75 8.80 14.48
N ASP A 130 -5.33 9.05 15.64
CA ASP A 130 -5.92 8.05 16.53
C ASP A 130 -7.35 8.46 16.94
N LEU A 131 -8.09 7.52 17.51
CA LEU A 131 -9.44 7.70 18.01
C LEU A 131 -9.53 8.88 18.99
N ARG A 132 -10.72 9.47 19.08
CA ARG A 132 -11.02 10.59 19.99
C ARG A 132 -10.15 11.83 19.71
N GLN A 133 -9.88 12.10 18.43
CA GLN A 133 -9.11 13.25 17.95
C GLN A 133 -7.69 13.30 18.52
N ARG A 134 -7.04 12.14 18.65
CA ARG A 134 -5.68 12.02 19.18
C ARG A 134 -4.68 11.73 18.06
N CYS A 135 -3.42 11.77 18.44
CA CYS A 135 -2.34 11.18 17.68
C CYS A 135 -1.81 9.95 18.42
N THR A 136 -1.37 8.98 17.66
CA THR A 136 -0.53 7.89 18.15
C THR A 136 0.84 7.98 17.49
N ASP A 137 1.89 7.71 18.26
CA ASP A 137 3.25 7.46 17.79
C ASP A 137 3.62 5.98 17.95
N GLY A 138 2.62 5.13 18.23
CA GLY A 138 2.79 3.74 18.59
C GLY A 138 2.06 2.76 17.68
N HIS A 139 1.69 3.15 16.46
CA HIS A 139 1.01 2.24 15.53
C HIS A 139 2.00 1.22 14.94
N THR A 140 1.60 -0.06 14.91
CA THR A 140 2.48 -1.22 14.69
C THR A 140 1.84 -2.26 13.77
N GLY A 141 2.65 -3.15 13.20
CA GLY A 141 2.19 -4.31 12.43
C GLY A 141 2.14 -4.08 10.91
N THR A 142 1.88 -5.14 10.15
CA THR A 142 1.68 -5.06 8.69
C THR A 142 0.44 -4.27 8.31
N SER A 143 -0.52 -4.15 9.23
CA SER A 143 -1.70 -3.29 9.12
C SER A 143 -1.37 -1.82 8.86
N VAL A 144 -0.16 -1.36 9.21
CA VAL A 144 0.29 0.00 8.89
C VAL A 144 0.91 0.11 7.50
N SER A 145 1.54 -0.96 7.04
CA SER A 145 2.20 -1.00 5.73
C SER A 145 1.20 -0.93 4.57
N ALA A 146 0.04 -1.58 4.69
CA ALA A 146 -1.01 -1.52 3.68
C ALA A 146 -1.53 -0.10 3.38
N PRO A 147 -1.94 0.74 4.36
CA PRO A 147 -2.39 2.09 4.09
C PRO A 147 -1.28 3.01 3.57
N MET A 148 0.00 2.79 3.92
CA MET A 148 1.10 3.54 3.31
C MET A 148 1.24 3.27 1.82
N VAL A 149 1.14 1.99 1.40
CA VAL A 149 1.14 1.66 -0.03
C VAL A 149 -0.10 2.20 -0.72
N ALA A 150 -1.27 2.16 -0.09
CA ALA A 150 -2.48 2.77 -0.64
C ALA A 150 -2.27 4.27 -0.91
N GLY A 151 -1.58 5.00 -0.02
CA GLY A 151 -1.20 6.40 -0.23
C GLY A 151 -0.22 6.59 -1.39
N VAL A 152 0.80 5.74 -1.52
CA VAL A 152 1.74 5.79 -2.65
C VAL A 152 1.03 5.51 -3.98
N ILE A 153 0.12 4.53 -4.01
CA ILE A 153 -0.70 4.24 -5.20
C ILE A 153 -1.61 5.42 -5.53
N ALA A 154 -2.19 6.11 -4.54
CA ALA A 154 -3.01 7.29 -4.79
C ALA A 154 -2.21 8.39 -5.50
N LEU A 155 -0.97 8.66 -5.06
CA LEU A 155 -0.06 9.60 -5.74
C LEU A 155 0.27 9.14 -7.17
N ALA A 156 0.47 7.83 -7.37
CA ALA A 156 0.71 7.29 -8.70
C ALA A 156 -0.51 7.45 -9.63
N LEU A 157 -1.72 7.27 -9.11
CA LEU A 157 -2.97 7.49 -9.86
C LEU A 157 -3.20 8.97 -10.20
N GLU A 158 -2.81 9.88 -9.31
CA GLU A 158 -2.85 11.33 -9.56
C GLU A 158 -1.87 11.72 -10.68
N ALA A 159 -0.63 11.21 -10.61
CA ALA A 159 0.36 11.47 -11.65
C ALA A 159 -0.03 10.87 -13.00
N LYS A 160 -0.73 9.72 -13.01
CA LYS A 160 -1.18 9.05 -14.22
C LYS A 160 -2.43 8.20 -14.00
N SER A 161 -3.54 8.60 -14.60
CA SER A 161 -4.82 7.88 -14.57
C SER A 161 -4.87 6.70 -15.55
N VAL A 162 -3.97 5.72 -15.40
CA VAL A 162 -3.90 4.51 -16.24
C VAL A 162 -4.30 3.27 -15.43
N PRO A 163 -4.86 2.21 -16.07
CA PRO A 163 -5.21 0.96 -15.38
C PRO A 163 -4.01 0.32 -14.69
N LEU A 164 -4.18 -0.03 -13.42
CA LEU A 164 -3.24 -0.83 -12.62
C LEU A 164 -3.69 -2.30 -12.56
N SER A 165 -4.42 -2.79 -13.57
CA SER A 165 -5.01 -4.12 -13.54
C SER A 165 -3.93 -5.20 -13.68
N LEU A 166 -3.80 -6.06 -12.66
CA LEU A 166 -2.96 -7.27 -12.66
C LEU A 166 -3.47 -8.37 -13.63
N SER A 167 -4.65 -8.21 -14.23
CA SER A 167 -5.17 -9.10 -15.26
C SER A 167 -4.56 -8.78 -16.63
N LEU A 168 -3.33 -9.21 -16.86
CA LEU A 168 -2.72 -9.19 -18.19
C LEU A 168 -3.15 -10.42 -18.99
N PRO A 169 -3.75 -10.28 -20.19
CA PRO A 169 -3.38 -11.14 -21.30
C PRO A 169 -2.09 -10.55 -21.88
N TYR A 170 -0.96 -11.22 -21.67
CA TYR A 170 0.40 -10.92 -22.18
C TYR A 170 1.34 -10.02 -21.33
N PRO A 171 2.62 -10.40 -21.21
CA PRO A 171 3.58 -9.75 -20.32
C PRO A 171 4.11 -8.48 -20.99
N SER A 172 3.63 -7.32 -20.54
CA SER A 172 4.28 -6.05 -20.87
C SER A 172 4.28 -5.13 -19.67
N ILE A 173 5.08 -5.54 -18.67
CA ILE A 173 5.96 -4.68 -17.87
C ILE A 173 5.39 -3.29 -17.49
N PRO A 174 4.37 -3.14 -16.63
CA PRO A 174 4.11 -1.85 -15.97
C PRO A 174 4.59 -1.86 -14.52
N LEU A 175 4.34 -2.95 -13.78
CA LEU A 175 4.68 -3.06 -12.36
C LEU A 175 6.20 -3.16 -12.11
N PHE A 176 6.91 -3.84 -13.02
CA PHE A 176 8.37 -4.00 -12.92
C PHE A 176 9.11 -2.67 -13.18
N TRP A 177 8.63 -1.84 -14.11
CA TRP A 177 9.20 -0.50 -14.36
C TRP A 177 8.99 0.45 -13.19
N PHE A 178 7.86 0.37 -12.48
CA PHE A 178 7.56 1.25 -11.36
C PHE A 178 8.31 0.84 -10.06
N LEU A 179 8.50 -0.46 -9.83
CA LEU A 179 9.29 -0.94 -8.68
C LEU A 179 10.81 -0.70 -8.87
N SER A 180 11.33 -0.80 -10.11
CA SER A 180 12.73 -0.44 -10.39
C SER A 180 13.04 1.05 -10.24
N THR A 181 12.04 1.94 -10.37
CA THR A 181 12.25 3.38 -10.14
C THR A 181 12.32 3.73 -8.64
N VAL A 182 11.75 2.90 -7.76
CA VAL A 182 11.89 3.07 -6.30
C VAL A 182 13.30 2.69 -5.83
N HIS A 183 13.94 1.68 -6.43
CA HIS A 183 15.34 1.32 -6.13
C HIS A 183 16.37 2.39 -6.55
N LEU A 184 16.02 3.30 -7.47
CA LEU A 184 16.87 4.41 -7.89
C LEU A 184 16.78 5.63 -6.97
N LEU A 185 15.72 5.74 -6.15
CA LEU A 185 15.55 6.82 -5.17
C LEU A 185 16.42 6.63 -3.91
N ASP A 186 16.81 5.40 -3.59
CA ASP A 186 17.68 5.10 -2.43
C ASP A 186 19.08 5.73 -2.56
N HIS A 187 19.58 5.93 -3.79
CA HIS A 187 20.91 6.52 -4.00
C HIS A 187 20.95 8.06 -3.99
N PHE A 188 19.81 8.74 -4.13
CA PHE A 188 19.76 10.20 -4.23
C PHE A 188 19.34 10.91 -2.93
N LEU A 189 18.72 10.20 -1.98
CA LEU A 189 18.25 10.78 -0.71
C LEU A 189 19.38 11.11 0.29
N PHE A 190 20.62 10.70 0.04
CA PHE A 190 21.75 10.88 0.96
C PHE A 190 22.55 12.19 0.79
N SER A 191 22.14 13.12 -0.07
CA SER A 191 22.92 14.35 -0.28
C SER A 191 22.06 15.53 -0.73
N THR A 192 21.61 16.39 0.19
CA THR A 192 21.53 17.89 0.08
C THR A 192 20.59 18.51 1.13
N PRO A 193 20.79 19.80 1.53
CA PRO A 193 20.15 20.39 2.71
C PRO A 193 18.78 21.04 2.45
N PHE A 194 18.00 21.15 3.52
CA PHE A 194 16.60 21.60 3.62
C PHE A 194 16.34 23.05 3.14
N LEU A 195 15.29 23.26 2.33
CA LEU A 195 14.70 24.56 2.06
C LEU A 195 13.17 24.51 2.28
N PHE A 196 12.65 25.41 3.11
CA PHE A 196 11.23 25.51 3.45
C PHE A 196 10.47 26.37 2.43
N ILE A 197 9.33 25.87 1.92
CA ILE A 197 8.35 26.66 1.16
C ILE A 197 6.94 26.36 1.73
N PRO A 198 6.14 27.36 2.14
CA PRO A 198 4.80 27.13 2.69
C PRO A 198 3.75 26.89 1.58
N LEU A 199 2.88 25.90 1.77
CA LEU A 199 1.69 25.67 0.93
C LEU A 199 0.51 26.57 1.35
N PRO A 200 -0.38 26.98 0.43
CA PRO A 200 -1.46 27.92 0.70
C PRO A 200 -2.63 27.31 1.50
N LEU A 201 -3.24 28.15 2.35
CA LEU A 201 -4.20 27.84 3.42
C LEU A 201 -5.57 27.26 3.02
N SER A 202 -5.83 26.91 1.76
CA SER A 202 -7.20 26.63 1.28
C SER A 202 -7.68 25.18 1.44
N VAL A 203 -6.91 24.30 2.07
CA VAL A 203 -7.31 22.88 2.31
C VAL A 203 -7.58 22.58 3.79
N LEU A 204 -7.43 23.57 4.68
CA LEU A 204 -7.64 23.40 6.13
C LEU A 204 -9.08 23.75 6.57
N ALA A 205 -9.99 22.79 6.49
CA ALA A 205 -11.18 22.83 7.33
C ALA A 205 -11.64 21.40 7.68
N HIS A 206 -11.40 21.01 8.93
CA HIS A 206 -11.89 19.80 9.62
C HIS A 206 -11.09 18.49 9.50
N SER A 207 -9.76 18.53 9.45
CA SER A 207 -8.93 17.37 9.76
C SER A 207 -8.24 17.56 11.12
N VAL A 208 -8.27 16.52 11.95
CA VAL A 208 -7.43 16.43 13.16
C VAL A 208 -5.99 16.41 12.65
N PHE A 209 -5.34 17.57 12.65
CA PHE A 209 -3.96 17.69 12.21
C PHE A 209 -3.08 17.13 13.32
N CYS A 210 -2.38 16.04 13.06
CA CYS A 210 -1.38 15.57 13.99
C CYS A 210 -0.12 16.42 13.82
N PRO A 211 0.25 17.29 14.77
CA PRO A 211 1.33 18.27 14.57
C PRO A 211 2.71 17.64 14.36
N SER A 212 2.85 16.34 14.63
CA SER A 212 4.07 15.54 14.40
C SER A 212 4.04 14.73 13.09
N VAL A 213 2.89 14.63 12.40
CA VAL A 213 2.79 14.02 11.06
C VAL A 213 3.14 15.09 10.02
N TRP A 214 4.38 15.55 10.07
CA TRP A 214 4.99 16.15 8.89
C TRP A 214 5.39 15.00 8.01
N ILE A 215 4.54 14.64 7.04
CA ILE A 215 5.03 13.83 5.93
C ILE A 215 6.12 14.70 5.29
N LEU A 216 7.37 14.24 5.43
CA LEU A 216 8.53 14.90 4.85
C LEU A 216 8.46 14.67 3.33
N PHE A 217 7.53 15.36 2.67
CA PHE A 217 7.48 15.43 1.23
C PHE A 217 8.59 16.39 0.79
N SER A 218 9.70 15.84 0.31
CA SER A 218 10.64 16.57 -0.52
C SER A 218 9.96 16.92 -1.85
N LEU A 219 9.17 18.00 -1.86
CA LEU A 219 8.69 18.61 -3.10
C LEU A 219 9.83 19.44 -3.68
N PHE A 220 10.58 18.87 -4.63
CA PHE A 220 11.34 19.68 -5.57
C PHE A 220 10.35 20.47 -6.44
N PRO A 221 10.59 21.78 -6.69
CA PRO A 221 9.87 22.46 -7.75
C PRO A 221 10.29 21.84 -9.08
N PHE A 222 9.32 21.26 -9.80
CA PHE A 222 9.45 20.90 -11.21
C PHE A 222 9.70 22.18 -12.02
N SER A 223 10.97 22.56 -12.12
CA SER A 223 11.44 23.69 -12.91
C SER A 223 12.89 23.41 -13.31
N LEU A 224 13.09 22.42 -14.19
CA LEU A 224 14.29 22.34 -15.05
C LEU A 224 14.02 21.43 -16.25
N SER A 225 13.71 22.10 -17.36
CA SER A 225 14.17 21.82 -18.71
C SER A 225 14.00 20.40 -19.27
N PHE A 226 13.00 20.30 -20.15
CA PHE A 226 12.70 19.23 -21.11
C PHE A 226 13.81 18.96 -22.16
N SER A 227 15.09 19.18 -21.84
CA SER A 227 16.18 19.27 -22.82
C SER A 227 17.40 18.37 -22.57
N LEU A 228 17.35 17.42 -21.64
CA LEU A 228 18.49 16.51 -21.37
C LEU A 228 18.19 15.01 -21.54
N LEU A 229 17.06 14.65 -22.16
CA LEU A 229 16.70 13.25 -22.49
C LEU A 229 16.95 12.88 -23.97
N TYR A 230 17.99 13.48 -24.56
CA TYR A 230 18.56 13.11 -25.86
C TYR A 230 20.08 12.98 -25.67
N PRO A 231 20.58 11.93 -24.98
CA PRO A 231 21.40 10.96 -25.71
C PRO A 231 21.49 9.59 -25.02
N PHE A 232 20.41 8.82 -24.91
CA PHE A 232 20.52 7.39 -24.57
C PHE A 232 19.59 6.48 -25.39
N LEU A 233 18.94 7.03 -26.42
CA LEU A 233 18.01 6.30 -27.29
C LEU A 233 18.62 5.90 -28.66
N SER A 234 19.94 5.83 -28.77
CA SER A 234 20.60 5.53 -30.05
C SER A 234 21.60 4.37 -30.03
N LEU A 235 21.56 3.50 -29.02
CA LEU A 235 22.49 2.36 -28.94
C LEU A 235 21.81 1.06 -28.47
N PHE A 236 20.63 0.73 -29.00
CA PHE A 236 20.06 -0.63 -28.96
C PHE A 236 19.15 -0.91 -30.17
N LEU A 237 19.50 -0.32 -31.31
CA LEU A 237 18.98 -0.67 -32.64
C LEU A 237 20.16 -0.66 -33.62
N LEU A 238 21.01 -1.68 -33.49
CA LEU A 238 21.83 -2.29 -34.54
C LEU A 238 22.12 -3.73 -34.10
#